data_AF-A0A090TEJ1-F1
#
_entry.id   AF-A0A090TEJ1-F1
#
_cell.length_a   1.000
_cell.length_b   1.000
_cell.length_c   1.000
_cell.angle_alpha   90.00
_cell.angle_beta   90.00
_cell.angle_gamma   90.00
#
_symmetry.space_group_name_H-M   'P 1'
#
loop_
_entity.id
_entity.type
_entity.pdbx_description
1 polymer ?
#
loop_
_entity_poly.entity_id
_entity_poly.type
_entity_poly.pdbx_seq_one_letter_code
_entity_poly.pdbx_strand_id
1 'polypeptide(L)'
;MADSRNQKSKDAQVDSVKVPPHSLEAEQSVLGGLLLDNQRWDTVAEKVISSDFYSRPHRLIFEGIQAILEESNPLDLITLSEHLELREQLDDVGGFCLSC
;
A
#
# COMPACT_ATOMS: atom_id res chain seq x y z
N MET A 1 -4.89 48.49 -30.24
CA MET A 1 -6.20 47.86 -29.98
C MET A 1 -5.96 46.36 -29.90
N ALA A 2 -5.65 45.82 -28.71
CA ALA A 2 -6.55 45.53 -27.58
C ALA A 2 -7.06 44.07 -27.66
N ASP A 3 -6.47 43.31 -26.76
CA ASP A 3 -6.72 41.95 -26.30
C ASP A 3 -8.19 41.71 -25.89
N SER A 4 -8.52 40.42 -25.68
CA SER A 4 -9.60 39.89 -24.84
C SER A 4 -10.88 39.43 -25.55
N ARG A 5 -11.15 38.11 -25.47
CA ARG A 5 -12.02 37.58 -24.41
C ARG A 5 -12.08 36.05 -24.38
N ASN A 6 -11.62 35.54 -23.26
CA ASN A 6 -11.93 34.28 -22.59
C ASN A 6 -13.45 34.03 -22.42
N GLN A 7 -13.94 32.83 -22.75
CA GLN A 7 -15.06 32.17 -22.05
C GLN A 7 -15.17 30.69 -22.50
N LYS A 8 -14.84 29.69 -21.67
CA LYS A 8 -15.61 29.15 -20.52
C LYS A 8 -16.56 28.02 -20.97
N SER A 9 -16.19 26.78 -20.68
CA SER A 9 -17.10 25.72 -20.20
C SER A 9 -16.27 24.62 -19.54
N LYS A 10 -15.80 24.91 -18.33
CA LYS A 10 -15.57 23.88 -17.31
C LYS A 10 -16.94 23.62 -16.69
N ASP A 11 -17.59 22.54 -17.09
CA ASP A 11 -18.59 21.86 -16.27
C ASP A 11 -18.88 20.47 -16.85
N ALA A 12 -18.24 19.45 -16.27
CA ALA A 12 -18.71 18.07 -16.29
C ALA A 12 -18.59 17.54 -14.86
N GLN A 13 -19.38 18.19 -13.99
CA GLN A 13 -20.15 17.64 -12.89
C GLN A 13 -19.87 16.17 -12.46
N VAL A 14 -19.08 16.06 -11.38
CA VAL A 14 -19.30 15.26 -10.16
C VAL A 14 -20.23 14.04 -10.26
N ASP A 15 -19.62 12.85 -10.25
CA ASP A 15 -20.13 11.69 -9.52
C ASP A 15 -19.02 11.18 -8.61
N SER A 16 -18.73 11.95 -7.56
CA SER A 16 -17.80 11.54 -6.51
C SER A 16 -18.53 10.56 -5.61
N VAL A 17 -18.57 9.29 -6.04
CA VAL A 17 -18.74 8.17 -5.11
C VAL A 17 -17.80 8.44 -3.94
N LYS A 18 -18.37 8.47 -2.74
CA LYS A 18 -17.72 8.89 -1.49
C LYS A 18 -16.72 7.82 -1.05
N VAL A 19 -15.70 7.59 -1.87
CA VAL A 19 -14.57 6.73 -1.52
C VAL A 19 -13.73 7.53 -0.53
N PRO A 20 -13.41 6.99 0.64
CA PRO A 20 -12.47 7.64 1.54
C PRO A 20 -11.17 7.97 0.78
N PRO A 21 -10.49 9.09 1.10
CA PRO A 21 -9.24 9.45 0.46
C PRO A 21 -8.22 8.34 0.72
N HIS A 22 -7.99 7.48 -0.27
CA HIS A 22 -7.01 6.40 -0.23
C HIS A 22 -5.86 6.78 -1.16
N SER A 23 -4.64 6.37 -0.80
CA SER A 23 -3.45 6.60 -1.60
C SER A 23 -2.64 5.31 -1.65
N LEU A 24 -2.68 4.64 -2.79
CA LEU A 24 -1.89 3.43 -3.03
C LEU A 24 -0.39 3.70 -2.93
N GLU A 25 0.04 4.91 -3.33
CA GLU A 25 1.44 5.35 -3.28
C GLU A 25 1.92 5.54 -1.83
N ALA A 26 1.04 6.02 -0.94
CA ALA A 26 1.32 6.08 0.49
C ALA A 26 1.41 4.67 1.10
N GLU A 27 0.49 3.77 0.73
CA GLU A 27 0.53 2.36 1.17
C GLU A 27 1.85 1.69 0.75
N GLN A 28 2.26 1.83 -0.51
CA GLN A 28 3.54 1.34 -1.02
C GLN A 28 4.73 1.93 -0.26
N SER A 29 4.68 3.23 0.06
CA SER A 29 5.73 3.91 0.82
C SER A 29 5.87 3.36 2.25
N VAL A 30 4.76 3.02 2.90
CA VAL A 30 4.77 2.39 4.23
C VAL A 30 5.39 0.99 4.16
N LEU A 31 4.93 0.15 3.23
CA LEU A 31 5.42 -1.21 3.06
C LEU A 31 6.92 -1.24 2.68
N GLY A 32 7.31 -0.40 1.72
CA GLY A 32 8.72 -0.24 1.34
C GLY A 32 9.58 0.30 2.47
N GLY A 33 9.06 1.24 3.27
CA GLY A 33 9.76 1.75 4.45
C GLY A 33 10.05 0.66 5.49
N LEU A 34 9.08 -0.22 5.75
CA LEU A 34 9.26 -1.35 6.68
C LEU A 34 10.26 -2.39 6.18
N LEU A 35 10.31 -2.64 4.87
CA LEU A 35 11.30 -3.52 4.24
C LEU A 35 12.73 -2.94 4.32
N LEU A 36 12.87 -1.61 4.32
CA LEU A 36 14.17 -0.94 4.43
C LEU A 36 14.64 -0.78 5.89
N ASP A 37 13.71 -0.59 6.83
CA ASP A 37 14.00 -0.34 8.24
C ASP A 37 12.99 -1.07 9.14
N ASN A 38 13.31 -2.34 9.47
CA ASN A 38 12.44 -3.18 10.29
C ASN A 38 12.30 -2.66 11.73
N GLN A 39 13.24 -1.84 12.23
CA GLN A 39 13.20 -1.30 13.59
C GLN A 39 12.05 -0.31 13.80
N ARG A 40 11.44 0.19 12.72
CA ARG A 40 10.28 1.09 12.80
C ARG A 40 8.96 0.37 12.98
N TRP A 41 8.95 -0.96 12.95
CA TRP A 41 7.75 -1.76 13.08
C TRP A 41 6.90 -1.37 14.28
N ASP A 42 7.49 -1.29 15.48
CA ASP A 42 6.76 -0.98 16.71
C ASP A 42 6.00 0.36 16.60
N THR A 43 6.63 1.37 16.00
CA THR A 43 6.02 2.70 15.82
C THR A 43 4.90 2.69 14.77
N VAL A 44 5.01 1.84 13.75
CA VAL A 44 4.01 1.72 12.68
C VAL A 44 2.82 0.90 13.15
N ALA A 45 3.06 -0.22 13.82
CA ALA A 45 2.03 -1.13 14.35
C ALA A 45 1.12 -0.47 15.40
N GLU A 46 1.62 0.56 16.11
CA GLU A 46 0.79 1.38 17.01
C GLU A 46 -0.25 2.26 16.28
N LYS A 47 -0.02 2.56 14.99
CA LYS A 47 -0.79 3.58 14.25
C LYS A 47 -1.56 3.04 13.06
N VAL A 48 -1.12 1.92 12.51
CA VAL A 48 -1.63 1.34 11.26
C VAL A 48 -1.91 -0.13 11.48
N ILE A 49 -3.10 -0.57 11.08
CA ILE A 49 -3.49 -1.98 11.08
C ILE A 49 -3.72 -2.47 9.64
N SER A 50 -3.72 -3.79 9.42
CA SER A 50 -3.89 -4.34 8.07
C SER A 50 -5.18 -3.83 7.41
N SER A 51 -6.30 -3.70 8.14
CA SER A 51 -7.57 -3.22 7.56
C SER A 51 -7.57 -1.76 7.11
N ASP A 52 -6.54 -0.96 7.42
CA ASP A 52 -6.41 0.42 6.92
C ASP A 52 -5.97 0.46 5.44
N PHE A 53 -5.35 -0.61 4.94
CA PHE A 53 -4.94 -0.70 3.55
C PHE A 53 -6.15 -0.98 2.65
N TYR A 54 -6.33 -0.15 1.63
CA TYR A 54 -7.42 -0.29 0.67
C TYR A 54 -7.21 -1.51 -0.23
N SER A 55 -5.98 -1.67 -0.73
CA SER A 55 -5.59 -2.76 -1.62
C SER A 55 -5.54 -4.09 -0.87
N ARG A 56 -6.26 -5.11 -1.36
CA ARG A 56 -6.17 -6.48 -0.81
C ARG A 56 -4.74 -7.04 -0.85
N PRO A 57 -3.98 -6.89 -1.95
CA PRO A 57 -2.55 -7.20 -1.96
C PRO A 57 -1.76 -6.57 -0.80
N HIS A 58 -1.91 -5.26 -0.59
CA HIS A 58 -1.17 -4.56 0.46
C HIS A 58 -1.56 -5.01 1.88
N ARG A 59 -2.83 -5.39 2.08
CA ARG A 59 -3.29 -6.01 3.33
C ARG A 59 -2.54 -7.30 3.63
N LEU A 60 -2.48 -8.20 2.66
CA LEU A 60 -1.79 -9.49 2.80
C LEU A 60 -0.28 -9.30 3.04
N ILE A 61 0.34 -8.35 2.32
CA ILE A 61 1.74 -8.01 2.53
C ILE A 61 1.97 -7.51 3.96
N PHE A 62 1.13 -6.60 4.46
CA PHE A 62 1.25 -6.08 5.83
C PHE A 62 1.04 -7.17 6.89
N GLU A 63 0.07 -8.06 6.69
CA GLU A 63 -0.16 -9.21 7.57
C GLU A 63 1.02 -10.18 7.60
N GLY A 64 1.66 -10.43 6.45
CA GLY A 64 2.89 -11.22 6.37
C GLY A 64 4.05 -10.55 7.10
N ILE A 65 4.24 -9.24 6.90
CA ILE A 65 5.24 -8.44 7.62
C ILE A 65 5.03 -8.55 9.14
N GLN A 66 3.79 -8.37 9.59
CA GLN A 66 3.41 -8.48 10.99
C GLN A 66 3.80 -9.85 11.56
N ALA A 67 3.39 -10.93 10.90
CA ALA A 67 3.66 -12.29 11.38
C ALA A 67 5.16 -12.59 11.50
N ILE A 68 5.96 -12.21 10.50
CA ILE A 68 7.42 -12.44 10.49
C ILE A 68 8.08 -11.67 11.65
N LEU A 69 7.71 -10.40 11.83
CA LEU A 69 8.31 -9.55 12.84
C LEU A 69 7.86 -9.91 14.27
N GLU A 70 6.62 -10.36 14.46
CA GLU A 70 6.14 -10.90 15.74
C GLU A 70 6.90 -12.19 16.14
N GLU A 71 7.29 -13.00 15.16
CA GLU A 71 8.17 -14.17 15.37
C GLU A 71 9.64 -13.80 15.61
N SER A 72 9.97 -12.49 15.66
CA SER A 72 11.34 -11.97 15.80
C SER A 72 12.28 -12.42 14.67
N ASN A 73 11.73 -12.76 13.51
CA ASN A 73 12.49 -13.09 12.32
C ASN A 73 12.87 -11.81 11.55
N PRO A 74 14.06 -11.76 10.93
CA PRO A 74 14.44 -10.64 10.07
C PRO A 74 13.47 -10.55 8.89
N LEU A 75 13.02 -9.34 8.58
CA LEU A 75 12.13 -9.10 7.44
C LEU A 75 12.95 -8.64 6.24
N ASP A 76 12.89 -9.43 5.17
CA ASP A 76 13.35 -9.05 3.84
C ASP A 76 12.40 -9.59 2.76
N LEU A 77 12.66 -9.21 1.51
CA LEU A 77 11.81 -9.60 0.38
C LEU A 77 11.74 -11.12 0.16
N ILE A 78 12.84 -11.84 0.37
CA ILE A 78 12.90 -13.29 0.21
C ILE A 78 12.06 -13.93 1.30
N THR A 79 12.32 -13.61 2.57
CA THR A 79 11.54 -14.16 3.69
C THR A 79 10.04 -13.84 3.57
N LEU A 80 9.70 -12.63 3.14
CA LEU A 80 8.30 -12.27 2.92
C LEU A 80 7.67 -13.06 1.77
N SER A 81 8.40 -13.26 0.67
CA SER A 81 7.92 -14.06 -0.46
C SER A 81 7.71 -15.52 -0.08
N GLU A 82 8.64 -16.12 0.68
CA GLU A 82 8.52 -17.48 1.21
C GLU A 82 7.33 -17.60 2.17
N HIS A 83 7.15 -16.61 3.05
CA HIS A 83 6.01 -16.60 3.98
C HIS A 83 4.66 -16.55 3.24
N LEU A 84 4.56 -15.73 2.19
CA LEU A 84 3.35 -15.62 1.37
C LEU A 84 3.14 -16.87 0.49
N GLU A 85 4.21 -17.49 -0.01
CA GLU A 85 4.15 -18.74 -0.77
C GLU A 85 3.65 -19.90 0.09
N LEU A 86 4.19 -20.06 1.31
CA LEU A 86 3.75 -21.08 2.27
C LEU A 86 2.28 -20.96 2.65
N ARG A 87 1.70 -19.77 2.50
CA ARG A 87 0.29 -19.48 2.77
C ARG A 87 -0.60 -19.49 1.53
N GLU A 88 -0.06 -19.84 0.36
CA GLU A 88 -0.75 -19.80 -0.93
C GLU A 88 -1.30 -18.38 -1.27
N GLN A 89 -0.66 -17.34 -0.73
CA GLN A 89 -1.06 -15.93 -0.87
C GLN A 89 -0.17 -15.16 -1.86
N LEU A 90 0.91 -15.76 -2.34
CA LEU A 90 1.86 -15.09 -3.23
C LEU A 90 1.22 -14.67 -4.56
N ASP A 91 0.38 -15.51 -5.15
CA ASP A 91 -0.38 -15.17 -6.37
C ASP A 91 -1.38 -14.02 -6.13
N ASP A 92 -1.97 -13.97 -4.94
CA ASP A 92 -2.96 -12.96 -4.53
C ASP A 92 -2.37 -11.55 -4.39
N VAL A 93 -1.06 -11.43 -4.19
CA VAL A 93 -0.36 -10.14 -4.07
C VAL A 93 0.28 -9.66 -5.38
N GLY A 94 0.12 -10.41 -6.47
CA GLY A 94 0.74 -10.11 -7.78
C GLY A 94 1.93 -10.99 -8.16
N GLY A 95 2.18 -12.07 -7.40
CA GLY A 95 3.32 -12.97 -7.59
C GLY A 95 4.65 -12.35 -7.14
N PHE A 96 5.78 -12.93 -7.58
CA PHE A 96 7.14 -12.41 -7.31
C PHE A 96 7.40 -11.01 -7.91
N CYS A 97 6.48 -10.49 -8.72
CA CYS A 97 6.65 -9.27 -9.47
C CYS A 97 5.92 -8.09 -8.78
N LEU A 98 6.60 -7.44 -7.84
CA LEU A 98 6.21 -6.13 -7.27
C LEU A 98 6.37 -4.98 -8.29
N SER A 99 6.01 -5.19 -9.57
CA SER A 99 5.98 -4.14 -10.59
C SER A 99 4.69 -4.19 -11.40
N CYS A 100 3.79 -3.25 -11.13
CA CYS A 100 2.84 -2.70 -12.09
C CYS A 100 2.79 -1.19 -11.87
#